data_AF-A0AAV3WC00-F1
#
_entry.id   AF-A0AAV3WC00-F1
#
_cell.length_a   1.000
_cell.length_b   1.000
_cell.length_c   1.000
_cell.angle_alpha   90.00
_cell.angle_beta   90.00
_cell.angle_gamma   90.00
#
_symmetry.space_group_name_H-M   'P 1'
#
loop_
_entity.id
_entity.type
_entity.pdbx_description
1 polymer ?
#
loop_
_entity_poly.entity_id
_entity_poly.type
_entity_poly.pdbx_seq_one_letter_code
_entity_poly.pdbx_strand_id
1 'polypeptide(L)'
;MDAPFLWDKMKKIYPALSIVAPMGRQISQGNKTLEIRSWRPEQWPLKDLIIVENKHYLTHEDDEELGDAVAMVDVESIHSWREDELDSAMASYWEEGYWLGYSQMCVQSIFRCLS
;
A
#
# COMPACT_ATOMS: atom_id res chain seq x y z
N MET A 1 15.50 45.63 0.76
CA MET A 1 15.98 44.42 0.05
C MET A 1 15.41 43.25 0.81
N ASP A 2 14.16 42.94 0.50
CA ASP A 2 13.40 41.92 1.20
C ASP A 2 13.66 40.61 0.46
N ALA A 3 14.46 39.73 1.07
CA ALA A 3 14.60 38.38 0.57
C ALA A 3 13.21 37.73 0.61
N PRO A 4 12.66 37.23 -0.52
CA PRO A 4 11.43 36.45 -0.46
C PRO A 4 11.73 35.22 0.39
N PHE A 5 11.17 35.28 1.58
CA PHE A 5 11.32 34.36 2.67
C PHE A 5 10.97 32.95 2.15
N LEU A 6 11.86 31.99 2.38
CA LEU A 6 11.86 30.60 1.91
C LEU A 6 10.69 29.77 2.50
N TRP A 7 9.45 30.22 2.35
CA TRP A 7 8.26 29.51 2.86
C TRP A 7 7.46 28.79 1.78
N ASP A 8 7.98 28.69 0.55
CA ASP A 8 7.60 27.59 -0.33
C ASP A 8 8.21 26.31 0.23
N LYS A 9 7.70 25.90 1.40
CA LYS A 9 7.89 24.57 1.99
C LYS A 9 7.54 23.62 0.87
N MET A 10 8.56 23.00 0.27
CA MET A 10 8.40 21.98 -0.75
C MET A 10 7.31 21.03 -0.28
N LYS A 11 6.13 21.11 -0.88
CA LYS A 11 5.07 20.14 -0.66
C LYS A 11 5.62 18.83 -1.21
N LYS A 12 6.10 17.97 -0.32
CA LYS A 12 6.54 16.63 -0.71
C LYS A 12 5.27 15.84 -1.01
N ILE A 13 5.15 15.41 -2.26
CA ILE A 13 4.08 14.53 -2.72
C ILE A 13 4.53 13.11 -2.41
N TYR A 14 3.66 12.34 -1.79
CA TYR A 14 3.89 10.94 -1.48
C TYR A 14 2.94 10.07 -2.29
N PRO A 15 3.40 8.92 -2.81
CA PRO A 15 2.48 7.93 -3.34
C PRO A 15 1.59 7.42 -2.21
N ALA A 16 0.35 7.06 -2.54
CA ALA A 16 -0.60 6.54 -1.58
C ALA A 16 -1.30 5.28 -2.12
N LEU A 17 -1.65 4.37 -1.22
CA LEU A 17 -2.41 3.17 -1.51
C LEU A 17 -3.61 3.10 -0.58
N SER A 18 -4.81 3.00 -1.17
CA SER A 18 -6.05 2.79 -0.42
C SER A 18 -6.21 1.32 -0.02
N ILE A 19 -6.54 1.08 1.24
CA ILE A 19 -6.76 -0.25 1.81
C ILE A 19 -8.06 -0.23 2.62
N VAL A 20 -8.92 -1.22 2.38
CA VAL A 20 -10.20 -1.32 3.11
C VAL A 20 -9.96 -1.71 4.56
N ALA A 21 -10.65 -1.01 5.47
CA ALA A 21 -10.62 -1.28 6.90
C ALA A 21 -11.06 -2.72 7.19
N PRO A 22 -10.42 -3.42 8.15
CA PRO A 22 -9.43 -2.90 9.10
C PRO A 22 -7.96 -3.13 8.67
N MET A 23 -7.69 -3.43 7.40
CA MET A 23 -6.39 -3.96 6.98
C MET A 23 -5.26 -2.93 6.97
N GLY A 24 -5.57 -1.64 6.77
CA GLY A 24 -4.57 -0.57 6.85
C GLY A 24 -4.01 -0.45 8.28
N ARG A 25 -4.86 -0.62 9.29
CA ARG A 25 -4.44 -0.68 10.70
C ARG A 25 -3.70 -1.96 11.05
N GLN A 26 -4.05 -3.11 10.44
CA GLN A 26 -3.26 -4.34 10.62
C GLN A 26 -1.84 -4.19 10.08
N ILE A 27 -1.68 -3.44 8.99
CA ILE A 27 -0.38 -3.01 8.45
C ILE A 27 0.36 -2.11 9.43
N SER A 28 -0.28 -1.05 9.96
CA SER A 28 0.40 -0.13 10.89
C SER A 28 0.86 -0.79 12.19
N GLN A 29 0.15 -1.85 12.62
CA GLN A 29 0.49 -2.68 13.77
C GLN A 29 1.53 -3.77 13.47
N GLY A 30 1.86 -4.00 12.20
CA GLY A 30 2.79 -5.04 11.76
C GLY A 30 2.22 -6.45 11.76
N ASN A 31 0.91 -6.62 11.93
CA ASN A 31 0.24 -7.93 11.91
C ASN A 31 0.08 -8.45 10.48
N LYS A 32 -0.27 -7.57 9.54
CA LYS A 32 -0.31 -7.87 8.10
C LYS A 32 0.94 -7.32 7.47
N THR A 33 1.80 -8.18 6.92
CA THR A 33 3.12 -7.82 6.35
C THR A 33 3.17 -7.92 4.83
N LEU A 34 2.17 -8.55 4.23
CA LEU A 34 2.06 -8.73 2.78
C LEU A 34 0.76 -8.14 2.27
N GLU A 35 0.85 -7.38 1.17
CA GLU A 35 -0.32 -6.84 0.47
C GLU A 35 -0.45 -7.51 -0.90
N ILE A 36 -1.64 -8.01 -1.23
CA ILE A 36 -1.88 -8.74 -2.48
C ILE A 36 -2.65 -7.84 -3.42
N ARG A 37 -2.15 -7.64 -4.64
CA ARG A 37 -2.78 -6.82 -5.67
C ARG A 37 -2.73 -7.49 -7.03
N SER A 38 -3.71 -7.25 -7.88
CA SER A 38 -3.74 -7.72 -9.27
C SER A 38 -2.84 -6.90 -10.21
N TRP A 39 -2.15 -5.90 -9.68
CA TRP A 39 -1.27 -4.97 -10.39
C TRP A 39 0.02 -4.77 -9.59
N ARG A 40 1.06 -4.26 -10.26
CA ARG A 40 2.34 -3.89 -9.65
C ARG A 40 2.71 -2.46 -10.00
N PRO A 41 3.37 -1.71 -9.10
CA PRO A 41 3.94 -0.42 -9.45
C PRO A 41 4.99 -0.57 -10.56
N GLU A 42 5.14 0.48 -11.37
CA GLU A 42 6.16 0.50 -12.43
C GLU A 42 7.59 0.54 -11.88
N GLN A 43 7.78 1.17 -10.72
CA GLN A 43 9.06 1.36 -10.06
C GLN A 43 9.07 0.68 -8.70
N TRP A 44 10.19 0.02 -8.37
CA TRP A 44 10.43 -0.62 -7.07
C TRP A 44 11.95 -0.66 -6.79
N PRO A 45 12.42 -0.53 -5.53
CA PRO A 45 11.64 -0.41 -4.30
C PRO A 45 10.88 0.92 -4.19
N LEU A 46 9.64 0.89 -3.69
CA LEU A 46 8.81 2.09 -3.51
C LEU A 46 8.94 2.56 -2.07
N LYS A 47 9.39 3.80 -1.88
CA LYS A 47 9.68 4.38 -0.56
C LYS A 47 8.64 5.42 -0.16
N ASP A 48 8.46 5.58 1.15
CA ASP A 48 7.52 6.54 1.74
C ASP A 48 6.08 6.40 1.20
N LEU A 49 5.59 5.16 0.97
CA LEU A 49 4.22 4.90 0.53
C LEU A 49 3.24 5.12 1.67
N ILE A 50 2.27 6.00 1.50
CA ILE A 50 1.22 6.23 2.49
C ILE A 50 0.12 5.18 2.33
N ILE A 51 -0.23 4.51 3.43
CA ILE A 51 -1.41 3.65 3.49
C ILE A 51 -2.58 4.49 3.99
N VAL A 52 -3.61 4.58 3.15
CA VAL A 52 -4.87 5.26 3.45
C VAL A 52 -5.92 4.19 3.70
N GLU A 53 -6.49 4.17 4.90
CA GLU A 53 -7.54 3.23 5.27
C GLU A 53 -8.92 3.83 4.97
N ASN A 54 -9.71 3.14 4.15
CA ASN A 54 -11.05 3.56 3.75
C ASN A 54 -12.08 2.45 4.06
N LYS A 55 -13.39 2.70 3.94
CA LYS A 55 -14.41 1.74 4.40
C LYS A 55 -14.89 0.79 3.31
N HIS A 56 -14.76 1.16 2.04
CA HIS A 56 -15.32 0.41 0.93
C HIS A 56 -14.28 0.11 -0.16
N TYR A 57 -14.50 -0.95 -0.94
CA TYR A 57 -13.65 -1.16 -2.12
C TYR A 57 -13.96 -0.09 -3.17
N LEU A 58 -12.91 0.61 -3.62
CA LEU A 58 -12.96 1.49 -4.78
C LEU A 58 -12.69 0.61 -6.00
N THR A 59 -13.73 0.36 -6.79
CA THR A 59 -13.71 -0.64 -7.88
C THR A 59 -13.76 0.00 -9.27
N HIS A 60 -14.16 1.27 -9.35
CA HIS A 60 -14.18 2.07 -10.57
C HIS A 60 -13.13 3.18 -10.49
N GLU A 61 -12.69 3.67 -11.65
CA GLU A 61 -11.62 4.68 -11.73
C GLU A 61 -11.98 5.99 -11.02
N ASP A 62 -13.27 6.36 -11.00
CA ASP A 62 -13.76 7.59 -10.38
C ASP A 62 -14.28 7.39 -8.93
N ASP A 63 -14.11 6.19 -8.35
CA ASP A 63 -14.53 5.93 -6.98
C ASP A 63 -13.60 6.68 -6.00
N GLU A 64 -14.18 7.61 -5.25
CA GLU A 64 -13.48 8.37 -4.20
C GLU A 64 -14.15 8.16 -2.84
N GLU A 65 -13.34 7.99 -1.80
CA GLU A 65 -13.80 7.92 -0.43
C GLU A 65 -12.82 8.63 0.51
N LEU A 66 -13.36 9.31 1.53
CA LEU A 66 -12.53 9.81 2.62
C LEU A 66 -11.92 8.63 3.39
N GLY A 67 -10.59 8.61 3.45
CA GLY A 67 -9.83 7.64 4.23
C GLY A 67 -8.85 8.32 5.17
N ASP A 68 -8.42 7.58 6.18
CA ASP A 68 -7.44 8.01 7.17
C ASP A 68 -6.05 7.52 6.78
N ALA A 69 -5.04 8.40 6.78
CA ALA A 69 -3.65 7.96 6.63
C ALA A 69 -3.21 7.23 7.91
N VAL A 70 -2.96 5.93 7.82
CA VAL A 70 -2.72 5.05 8.99
C VAL A 70 -1.29 4.53 9.08
N ALA A 71 -0.53 4.51 7.98
CA ALA A 71 0.86 4.07 7.98
C ALA A 71 1.66 4.75 6.85
N MET A 72 2.97 4.77 7.01
CA MET A 72 3.93 5.00 5.93
C MET A 72 4.83 3.77 5.84
N VAL A 73 5.01 3.24 4.64
CA VAL A 73 5.63 1.93 4.43
C VAL A 73 6.60 1.98 3.27
N ASP A 74 7.56 1.06 3.30
CA ASP A 74 8.46 0.82 2.17
C ASP A 74 8.10 -0.52 1.53
N VAL A 75 7.96 -0.54 0.21
CA VAL A 75 7.85 -1.77 -0.59
C VAL A 75 9.24 -2.17 -1.03
N GLU A 76 9.73 -3.29 -0.52
CA GLU A 76 11.10 -3.78 -0.81
C GLU A 76 11.14 -4.77 -1.97
N SER A 77 10.13 -5.62 -2.08
CA SER A 77 10.08 -6.70 -3.07
C SER A 77 8.66 -6.97 -3.54
N ILE A 78 8.58 -7.49 -4.76
CA ILE A 78 7.34 -7.93 -5.40
C ILE A 78 7.58 -9.32 -5.97
N HIS A 79 6.69 -10.25 -5.68
CA HIS A 79 6.76 -11.62 -6.19
C HIS A 79 5.38 -12.23 -6.36
N SER A 80 5.30 -13.39 -7.00
CA SER A 80 4.05 -14.14 -7.12
C SER A 80 3.59 -14.60 -5.75
N TRP A 81 2.31 -14.40 -5.42
CA TRP A 81 1.77 -14.79 -4.13
C TRP A 81 1.80 -16.31 -3.92
N ARG A 82 2.26 -16.74 -2.75
CA ARG A 82 2.46 -18.16 -2.40
C ARG A 82 1.46 -18.62 -1.35
N GLU A 83 1.13 -19.90 -1.36
CA GLU A 83 0.15 -20.49 -0.44
C GLU A 83 0.60 -20.39 1.03
N ASP A 84 1.91 -20.50 1.28
CA ASP A 84 2.53 -20.36 2.60
C ASP A 84 2.55 -18.91 3.14
N GLU A 85 2.05 -17.95 2.37
CA GLU A 85 1.98 -16.53 2.73
C GLU A 85 0.59 -16.07 3.19
N LEU A 86 -0.36 -16.99 3.34
CA LEU A 86 -1.74 -16.70 3.72
C LEU A 86 -1.84 -15.90 5.03
N ASP A 87 -1.12 -16.34 6.07
CA ASP A 87 -1.12 -15.71 7.39
C ASP A 87 -0.50 -14.31 7.35
N SER A 88 0.65 -14.17 6.68
CA SER A 88 1.36 -12.89 6.50
C SER A 88 0.53 -11.87 5.72
N ALA A 89 -0.31 -12.33 4.80
CA ALA A 89 -1.25 -11.51 4.06
C ALA A 89 -2.58 -11.27 4.80
N MET A 90 -2.84 -11.98 5.90
CA MET A 90 -4.13 -12.05 6.58
C MET A 90 -5.29 -12.32 5.59
N ALA A 91 -5.07 -13.22 4.64
CA ALA A 91 -6.04 -13.59 3.62
C ALA A 91 -6.87 -14.82 4.06
N SER A 92 -8.09 -14.95 3.55
CA SER A 92 -8.97 -16.08 3.90
C SER A 92 -8.76 -17.33 3.05
N TYR A 93 -8.20 -17.18 1.85
CA TYR A 93 -7.88 -18.29 0.94
C TYR A 93 -6.73 -17.87 0.03
N TRP A 94 -6.02 -18.83 -0.56
CA TRP A 94 -5.04 -18.65 -1.64
C TRP A 94 -5.53 -19.36 -2.91
N GLU A 95 -5.17 -18.86 -4.08
CA GLU A 95 -5.49 -19.48 -5.37
C GLU A 95 -4.32 -19.37 -6.35
N GLU A 96 -4.02 -20.47 -7.05
CA GLU A 96 -2.94 -20.54 -8.04
C GLU A 96 -3.36 -19.89 -9.38
N GLY A 97 -2.42 -19.22 -10.06
CA GLY A 97 -2.49 -19.16 -11.53
C GLY A 97 -3.13 -17.94 -12.19
N TYR A 98 -3.02 -16.74 -11.64
CA TYR A 98 -3.26 -15.52 -12.44
C TYR A 98 -2.08 -15.20 -13.40
N TRP A 99 -1.73 -16.13 -14.28
CA TRP A 99 -0.88 -15.84 -15.45
C TRP A 99 -1.78 -15.84 -16.68
N LEU A 100 -2.34 -14.67 -16.98
CA LEU A 100 -2.90 -14.18 -18.26
C LEU A 100 -3.82 -12.98 -17.93
N GLY A 101 -3.23 -11.79 -17.80
CA GLY A 101 -3.96 -10.51 -17.80
C GLY A 101 -4.26 -9.84 -16.46
N TYR A 102 -4.24 -10.56 -15.32
CA TYR A 102 -4.51 -9.98 -13.99
C TYR A 102 -3.67 -10.66 -12.88
N SER A 103 -2.33 -10.61 -12.95
CA SER A 103 -1.49 -11.31 -11.95
C SER A 103 -1.71 -10.81 -10.52
N GLN A 104 -2.23 -11.68 -9.64
CA GLN A 104 -2.15 -11.48 -8.19
C GLN A 104 -0.68 -11.51 -7.79
N MET A 105 -0.12 -10.34 -7.56
CA MET A 105 1.26 -10.09 -7.16
C MET A 105 1.27 -9.66 -5.70
N CYS A 106 2.14 -10.29 -4.94
CA CYS A 106 2.40 -10.00 -3.54
C CYS A 106 3.41 -8.85 -3.47
N VAL A 107 3.04 -7.81 -2.73
CA VAL A 107 3.86 -6.66 -2.42
C VAL A 107 4.33 -6.83 -0.98
N GLN A 108 5.61 -7.15 -0.80
CA GLN A 108 6.19 -7.26 0.53
C GLN A 108 6.57 -5.87 1.02
N SER A 109 5.86 -5.41 2.05
CA SER A 109 6.10 -4.11 2.68
C SER A 109 6.86 -4.30 3.99
N ILE A 110 7.96 -3.57 4.17
CA ILE A 110 8.58 -3.41 5.48
C ILE A 110 7.99 -2.15 6.11
N PHE A 111 7.41 -2.30 7.29
CA PHE A 111 6.79 -1.19 8.01
C PHE A 111 7.84 -0.36 8.72
N ARG A 112 7.90 0.92 8.38
CA ARG A 112 8.49 1.94 9.23
C ARG A 112 7.35 2.73 9.85
N CYS A 113 6.86 2.27 11.00
CA CYS A 113 5.78 2.94 11.70
C CYS A 113 6.20 4.37 12.05
N LEU A 114 5.37 5.35 11.68
CA LEU A 114 5.52 6.73 12.12
C LEU A 114 5.10 6.79 13.60
N SER A 115 6.05 6.61 14.51
CA SER A 115 5.92 6.91 15.95
C SER A 115 6.29 8.36 16.24
#